data_AF-A0A424XZ04-F1
#
_entry.id   AF-A0A424XZ04-F1
#
_cell.length_a   1.000
_cell.length_b   1.000
_cell.length_c   1.000
_cell.angle_alpha   90.00
_cell.angle_beta   90.00
_cell.angle_gamma   90.00
#
_symmetry.space_group_name_H-M   'P 1'
#
loop_
_entity.id
_entity.type
_entity.pdbx_description
1 polymer ?
#
loop_
_entity_poly.entity_id
_entity_poly.type
_entity_poly.pdbx_seq_one_letter_code
_entity_poly.pdbx_strand_id
1 'polypeptide(L)'
;MPQPSIESNHRMSLRIAPAEKAILMRAVAIQGTTLTSFVTRSCLEAASAVIQQAEQVALSERDSLRVLELLENPPKPNARLLQSARALPEVS
;
A
#
# COMPACT_ATOMS: atom_id res chain seq x y z
N MET A 1 1.40 11.35 -12.96
CA MET A 1 2.53 10.44 -13.27
C MET A 1 3.35 10.27 -12.00
N PRO A 2 3.76 9.04 -11.61
CA PRO A 2 4.72 8.88 -10.52
C PRO A 2 6.03 9.54 -10.94
N GLN A 3 6.56 10.44 -10.11
CA GLN A 3 7.81 11.13 -10.40
C GLN A 3 8.98 10.15 -10.28
N PRO A 4 9.95 10.17 -11.21
CA PRO A 4 11.14 9.34 -11.12
C PRO A 4 11.97 9.76 -9.90
N SER A 5 12.42 8.76 -9.15
CA SER A 5 13.19 8.88 -7.92
C SER A 5 14.44 9.72 -8.13
N ILE A 6 14.65 10.71 -7.26
CA ILE A 6 15.96 11.34 -7.05
C ILE A 6 16.85 10.26 -6.41
N GLU A 7 17.48 9.44 -7.25
CA GLU A 7 18.44 8.40 -6.87
C GLU A 7 19.68 9.08 -6.28
N SER A 8 19.71 9.23 -4.96
CA SER A 8 20.91 9.37 -4.08
C SER A 8 20.67 10.23 -2.83
N ASN A 9 19.43 10.52 -2.44
CA ASN A 9 19.17 11.13 -1.13
C ASN A 9 18.32 10.23 -0.23
N HIS A 10 18.99 9.32 0.48
CA HIS A 10 18.37 8.47 1.49
C HIS A 10 18.03 9.21 2.79
N ARG A 11 18.38 10.51 2.91
CA ARG A 11 18.09 11.29 4.12
C ARG A 11 16.69 11.88 4.05
N MET A 12 15.83 11.39 4.94
CA MET A 12 14.57 12.06 5.25
C MET A 12 14.82 13.24 6.20
N SER A 13 14.39 14.44 5.82
CA SER A 13 14.45 15.64 6.67
C SER A 13 13.05 16.04 7.10
N LEU A 14 12.82 16.14 8.41
CA LEU A 14 11.52 16.48 8.99
C LEU A 14 11.66 17.69 9.91
N ARG A 15 10.77 18.67 9.73
CA ARG A 15 10.57 19.76 10.69
C ARG A 15 9.42 19.38 11.60
N ILE A 16 9.66 19.43 12.91
CA ILE A 16 8.65 19.13 13.95
C ILE A 16 8.65 20.23 14.99
N ALA A 17 7.51 20.44 15.64
CA ALA A 17 7.43 21.39 16.73
C ALA A 17 8.26 20.90 17.94
N PRO A 18 8.79 21.81 18.77
CA PRO A 18 9.55 21.43 19.98
C PRO A 18 8.77 20.51 20.93
N ALA A 19 7.46 20.74 21.06
CA ALA A 19 6.58 19.93 21.89
C ALA A 19 6.46 18.47 21.40
N GLU A 20 6.28 18.27 20.09
CA GLU A 20 6.22 16.95 19.47
C GLU A 20 7.56 16.22 19.62
N LYS A 21 8.68 16.93 19.41
CA LYS A 21 10.02 16.39 19.62
C LYS A 21 10.20 15.89 21.05
N ALA A 22 9.71 16.64 22.04
CA ALA A 22 9.82 16.23 23.45
C ALA A 22 9.07 14.93 23.74
N ILE A 23 7.88 14.75 23.17
CA ILE A 23 7.09 13.52 23.28
C ILE A 23 7.86 12.34 22.67
N LEU A 24 8.37 12.50 21.44
CA LEU A 24 9.13 11.47 20.75
C LEU A 24 10.39 11.08 21.53
N MET A 25 11.15 12.06 22.03
CA MET A 25 12.34 11.80 22.84
C MET A 25 12.02 11.02 24.13
N ARG A 26 10.90 11.34 24.77
CA ARG A 26 10.44 10.60 25.96
C ARG A 26 10.07 9.16 25.62
N ALA A 27 9.35 8.92 24.53
CA ALA A 27 9.00 7.57 24.09
C ALA A 27 10.25 6.73 23.78
N VAL A 28 11.21 7.32 23.07
CA VAL A 28 12.49 6.70 22.71
C VAL A 28 13.31 6.34 23.95
N ALA A 29 13.32 7.21 24.97
CA ALA A 29 13.99 6.95 26.25
C ALA A 29 13.36 5.78 27.02
N ILE A 30 12.02 5.65 26.99
CA ILE A 30 11.31 4.55 27.63
C ILE A 30 11.57 3.22 26.91
N GLN A 31 11.55 3.24 25.58
CA GLN A 31 11.72 2.02 24.79
C GLN A 31 13.19 1.58 24.66
N GLY A 32 14.15 2.44 25.02
CA GLY A 32 15.58 2.14 24.91
C GLY A 32 16.05 2.05 23.45
N THR A 33 15.53 2.91 22.59
CA THR A 33 15.90 2.94 21.15
C THR A 33 16.46 4.31 20.76
N THR A 34 16.68 4.55 19.46
CA THR A 34 17.03 5.87 18.93
C THR A 34 15.83 6.51 18.26
N LEU A 35 15.81 7.86 18.20
CA LEU A 35 14.73 8.60 17.53
C LEU A 35 14.57 8.19 16.07
N THR A 36 15.68 7.99 15.36
CA THR A 36 15.67 7.53 13.97
C THR A 36 15.02 6.15 13.85
N SER A 37 15.44 5.17 14.66
CA SER A 37 14.87 3.82 14.63
C SER A 37 13.38 3.83 14.96
N PHE A 38 13.00 4.58 16.00
CA PHE A 38 11.60 4.73 16.43
C PHE A 38 10.71 5.30 15.32
N VAL A 39 11.12 6.43 14.73
CA VAL A 39 10.34 7.10 13.68
C VAL A 39 10.30 6.25 12.42
N THR A 40 11.43 5.70 11.96
CA THR A 40 11.46 4.86 10.77
C THR A 40 10.54 3.66 10.92
N ARG A 41 10.61 2.94 12.05
CA ARG A 41 9.74 1.80 12.30
C ARG A 41 8.26 2.19 12.29
N SER A 42 7.91 3.26 13.02
CA SER A 42 6.52 3.73 13.11
C SER A 42 5.97 4.17 11.75
N CYS A 43 6.79 4.86 10.95
CA CYS A 43 6.41 5.28 9.60
C CYS A 43 6.25 4.08 8.65
N LEU A 44 7.12 3.07 8.74
CA LEU A 44 6.99 1.87 7.91
C LEU A 44 5.74 1.08 8.26
N GLU A 45 5.43 0.90 9.55
CA GLU A 45 4.20 0.23 9.99
C GLU A 45 2.95 0.95 9.46
N ALA A 46 2.90 2.28 9.57
CA ALA A 46 1.81 3.08 9.03
C ALA A 46 1.72 3.01 7.50
N ALA A 47 2.85 3.12 6.80
CA ALA A 47 2.89 3.05 5.34
C ALA A 47 2.43 1.68 4.82
N SER A 48 2.87 0.60 5.44
CA SER A 48 2.43 -0.76 5.10
C SER A 48 0.92 -0.92 5.27
N ALA A 49 0.33 -0.39 6.34
CA ALA A 49 -1.12 -0.45 6.55
C ALA A 49 -1.88 0.29 5.43
N VAL A 50 -1.41 1.48 5.02
CA VAL A 50 -2.02 2.24 3.92
C VAL A 50 -1.93 1.49 2.59
N ILE A 51 -0.78 0.89 2.29
CA ILE A 51 -0.57 0.09 1.06
C ILE A 51 -1.49 -1.13 1.07
N GLN A 52 -1.52 -1.88 2.17
CA GLN A 52 -2.39 -3.06 2.30
C GLN A 52 -3.86 -2.69 2.12
N GLN A 53 -4.31 -1.58 2.71
CA GLN A 53 -5.69 -1.12 2.54
C GLN A 53 -6.02 -0.73 1.09
N ALA A 54 -5.04 -0.20 0.35
CA ALA A 54 -5.24 0.21 -1.04
C ALA A 54 -5.17 -0.97 -2.02
N GLU A 55 -4.33 -1.98 -1.75
CA GLU A 55 -4.03 -3.06 -2.69
C GLU A 55 -4.80 -4.36 -2.41
N GLN A 56 -5.25 -4.57 -1.17
CA GLN A 56 -5.93 -5.80 -0.79
C GLN A 56 -7.45 -5.61 -0.76
N VAL A 57 -8.16 -6.47 -1.50
CA VAL A 57 -9.62 -6.59 -1.41
C VAL A 57 -9.95 -7.65 -0.36
N ALA A 58 -10.42 -7.22 0.79
CA ALA A 58 -10.96 -8.15 1.79
C ALA A 58 -12.29 -8.72 1.29
N LEU A 59 -12.32 -10.03 1.04
CA LEU A 59 -13.52 -10.74 0.64
C LEU A 59 -14.23 -11.32 1.87
N SER A 60 -15.55 -11.27 1.89
CA SER A 60 -16.33 -12.07 2.84
C SER A 60 -16.15 -13.56 2.53
N GLU A 61 -16.51 -14.44 3.47
CA GLU A 61 -16.48 -15.89 3.22
C GLU A 61 -17.30 -16.28 1.97
N ARG A 62 -18.50 -15.70 1.85
CA ARG A 62 -19.36 -15.90 0.69
C ARG A 62 -18.69 -15.45 -0.62
N ASP A 63 -18.07 -14.28 -0.62
CA ASP A 63 -17.42 -13.76 -1.83
C ASP A 63 -16.16 -14.55 -2.17
N SER A 64 -15.44 -15.04 -1.15
CA SER A 64 -14.26 -15.89 -1.30
C SER A 64 -14.63 -17.21 -1.98
N LEU A 65 -15.71 -17.88 -1.52
CA LEU A 65 -16.21 -19.10 -2.15
C LEU A 65 -16.65 -18.87 -3.60
N ARG A 66 -17.32 -17.74 -3.85
CA ARG A 66 -17.73 -17.37 -5.22
C ARG A 66 -16.54 -17.11 -6.13
N VAL A 67 -15.50 -16.43 -5.65
CA VAL A 67 -14.27 -16.22 -6.41
C VAL A 67 -13.59 -17.56 -6.70
N LEU A 68 -13.51 -18.46 -5.72
CA LEU A 68 -12.94 -19.78 -5.91
C LEU A 68 -13.71 -20.59 -6.96
N GLU A 69 -15.04 -20.61 -6.90
CA GLU A 69 -15.89 -21.29 -7.89
C GLU A 69 -15.67 -20.74 -9.31
N LEU A 70 -15.52 -19.41 -9.46
CA LEU A 70 -15.24 -18.77 -10.74
C LEU A 70 -13.83 -19.08 -11.27
N LEU A 71 -12.85 -19.29 -10.39
CA LEU A 71 -11.49 -19.69 -10.78
C LEU A 71 -11.44 -21.16 -11.21
N GLU A 72 -12.17 -22.03 -10.52
CA GLU A 72 -12.26 -23.47 -10.86
C GLU A 72 -13.11 -23.72 -12.10
N ASN A 73 -14.20 -22.96 -12.26
CA ASN A 73 -15.17 -23.12 -13.36
C ASN A 73 -15.36 -21.78 -14.09
N PRO A 74 -14.38 -21.33 -14.88
CA PRO A 74 -14.46 -20.04 -15.54
C PRO A 74 -15.61 -20.00 -16.57
N PRO A 75 -16.56 -19.06 -16.44
CA PRO A 75 -17.67 -18.96 -17.37
C PRO A 75 -17.20 -18.46 -18.74
N LYS A 76 -17.93 -18.83 -19.80
CA LYS A 76 -17.63 -18.34 -21.15
C LYS A 76 -17.82 -16.81 -21.21
N PRO A 77 -16.92 -16.07 -21.91
CA PRO A 77 -17.07 -14.64 -22.15
C PRO A 77 -18.43 -14.29 -22.75
N ASN A 78 -19.11 -13.28 -22.21
CA ASN A 78 -20.37 -12.81 -22.78
C ASN A 78 -20.14 -11.95 -24.03
N ALA A 79 -21.19 -11.77 -24.84
CA ALA A 79 -21.10 -11.05 -26.12
C ALA A 79 -20.61 -9.60 -25.95
N ARG A 80 -20.96 -8.92 -24.85
CA ARG A 80 -20.51 -7.55 -24.56
C ARG A 80 -19.01 -7.49 -24.27
N LEU A 81 -18.48 -8.43 -23.49
CA LEU A 81 -17.05 -8.54 -23.20
C LEU A 81 -16.26 -8.78 -24.50
N LEU A 82 -16.74 -9.69 -25.35
CA LEU A 82 -16.11 -9.99 -26.64
C LEU A 82 -16.11 -8.78 -27.58
N GLN A 83 -17.19 -8.00 -27.60
CA GLN A 83 -17.27 -6.79 -28.40
C GLN A 83 -16.26 -5.73 -27.92
N SER A 84 -16.18 -5.51 -26.61
CA SER A 84 -15.22 -4.56 -26.03
C SER A 84 -13.77 -4.98 -26.27
N ALA A 85 -13.46 -6.28 -26.11
CA ALA A 85 -12.11 -6.80 -26.35
C ALA A 85 -11.64 -6.59 -27.80
N ARG A 86 -12.54 -6.72 -28.78
CA ARG A 86 -12.25 -6.47 -30.21
C ARG A 86 -12.06 -4.99 -30.55
N ALA A 87 -12.58 -4.09 -29.71
CA ALA A 87 -12.48 -2.64 -29.88
C ALA A 87 -11.26 -2.05 -29.14
N LEU A 88 -10.45 -2.86 -28.47
CA LEU A 88 -9.21 -2.41 -27.85
C LEU A 88 -8.22 -1.95 -28.94
N PRO A 89 -7.58 -0.77 -28.79
CA PRO A 89 -6.51 -0.36 -29.70
C PRO A 89 -5.33 -1.32 -29.59
N GLU A 90 -4.63 -1.55 -30.70
CA GLU A 90 -3.38 -2.33 -30.69
C GLU A 90 -2.39 -1.67 -29.72
N VAL A 91 -1.91 -2.44 -28.75
CA VAL A 91 -0.92 -1.98 -27.78
C VAL A 91 0.39 -1.76 -28.53
N SER A 92 0.74 -0.49 -28.79
CA SER A 92 2.03 -0.09 -29.38
C SER A 92 3.15 -0.11 -28.34
#